data_AF-A0A9N9EHW7-F1
#
_entry.id   AF-A0A9N9EHW7-F1
#
_cell.length_a   1.000
_cell.length_b   1.000
_cell.length_c   1.000
_cell.angle_alpha   90.00
_cell.angle_beta   90.00
_cell.angle_gamma   90.00
#
_symmetry.space_group_name_H-M   'P 1'
#
loop_
_entity.id
_entity.type
_entity.pdbx_description
1 polymer ?
#
loop_
_entity_poly.entity_id
_entity_poly.type
_entity_poly.pdbx_seq_one_letter_code
_entity_poly.pdbx_strand_id
1 'polypeptide(L)'
;ALGAKVIATGGSDEKLAIAAKYGADYVVNYKQNDWVNKIIKITSGHGVDVVYDPIGMIQESMKCIAWSGRLIVIGFAAGTIEKVAMNRVLLKNCSILGLYWGAYARYEKEAIPR
;
A
#
# COMPACT_ATOMS: atom_id res chain seq x y z
N ALA A 1 12.55 1.26 10.28
CA ALA A 1 12.26 1.88 8.96
C ALA A 1 13.51 2.59 8.46
N LEU A 2 13.73 2.65 7.14
CA LEU A 2 14.85 3.38 6.51
C LEU A 2 14.63 4.91 6.51
N GLY A 3 14.09 5.47 7.59
CA GLY A 3 13.69 6.88 7.70
C GLY A 3 12.28 7.22 7.19
N ALA A 4 11.54 6.25 6.65
CA ALA A 4 10.16 6.44 6.23
C ALA A 4 9.18 6.34 7.41
N LYS A 5 8.08 7.11 7.34
CA LYS A 5 6.90 6.96 8.21
C LYS A 5 6.03 5.81 7.69
N VAL A 6 5.79 4.80 8.51
CA VAL A 6 5.05 3.58 8.15
C VAL A 6 3.62 3.65 8.69
N ILE A 7 2.65 3.51 7.80
CA ILE A 7 1.22 3.39 8.14
C ILE A 7 0.78 1.97 7.82
N ALA A 8 0.51 1.17 8.84
CA ALA A 8 -0.01 -0.19 8.66
C ALA A 8 -1.54 -0.18 8.58
N THR A 9 -2.09 -0.82 7.54
CA THR A 9 -3.54 -1.01 7.38
C THR A 9 -3.92 -2.47 7.65
N GLY A 10 -5.10 -2.69 8.24
CA GLY A 10 -5.51 -4.04 8.64
C GLY A 10 -7.00 -4.15 8.96
N GLY A 11 -7.53 -5.37 9.00
CA GLY A 11 -8.95 -5.64 9.26
C GLY A 11 -9.27 -6.14 10.67
N SER A 12 -8.28 -6.17 11.57
CA SER A 12 -8.43 -6.50 13.00
C SER A 12 -7.52 -5.58 13.81
N ASP A 13 -8.07 -5.01 14.87
CA ASP A 13 -7.31 -4.12 15.76
C ASP A 13 -6.22 -4.90 16.52
N GLU A 14 -6.42 -6.20 16.79
CA GLU A 14 -5.40 -7.05 17.42
C GLU A 14 -4.18 -7.23 16.51
N LYS A 15 -4.41 -7.48 15.22
CA LYS A 15 -3.32 -7.57 14.22
C LYS A 15 -2.61 -6.24 14.05
N LEU A 16 -3.33 -5.14 14.14
CA LEU A 16 -2.76 -3.80 14.08
C LEU A 16 -1.92 -3.46 15.32
N ALA A 17 -2.35 -3.87 16.51
CA ALA A 17 -1.54 -3.74 17.72
C ALA A 17 -0.20 -4.48 17.60
N ILE A 18 -0.18 -5.62 16.93
CA ILE A 18 1.06 -6.33 16.59
C ILE A 18 1.91 -5.48 15.62
N ALA A 19 1.33 -4.97 14.54
CA ALA A 19 2.06 -4.11 13.59
C ALA A 19 2.70 -2.88 14.25
N ALA A 20 1.99 -2.24 15.19
CA ALA A 20 2.55 -1.13 15.99
C ALA A 20 3.76 -1.56 16.82
N LYS A 21 3.72 -2.74 17.46
CA LYS A 21 4.85 -3.29 18.22
C LYS A 21 6.08 -3.56 17.35
N TYR A 22 5.88 -3.89 16.07
CA TYR A 22 6.97 -4.13 15.11
C TYR A 22 7.45 -2.86 14.38
N GLY A 23 7.02 -1.67 14.83
CA GLY A 23 7.57 -0.40 14.37
C GLY A 23 6.74 0.30 13.28
N ALA A 24 5.44 0.00 13.16
CA ALA A 24 4.55 0.89 12.43
C ALA A 24 4.29 2.16 13.24
N ASP A 25 4.52 3.34 12.65
CA ASP A 25 4.29 4.63 13.29
C ASP A 25 2.79 4.92 13.50
N TYR A 26 1.96 4.44 12.57
CA TYR A 26 0.51 4.58 12.63
C TYR A 26 -0.18 3.28 12.22
N VAL A 27 -1.36 3.06 12.78
CA VAL A 27 -2.22 1.94 12.44
C VAL A 27 -3.61 2.41 12.06
N VAL A 28 -4.16 1.84 10.99
CA VAL A 28 -5.47 2.21 10.44
C VAL A 28 -6.28 0.96 10.13
N ASN A 29 -7.41 0.80 10.80
CA ASN A 29 -8.33 -0.29 10.50
C ASN A 29 -9.21 0.08 9.30
N TYR A 30 -9.04 -0.63 8.18
CA TYR A 30 -9.76 -0.32 6.93
C TYR A 30 -11.24 -0.73 6.96
N LYS A 31 -11.68 -1.51 7.96
CA LYS A 31 -13.10 -1.81 8.18
C LYS A 31 -13.86 -0.67 8.85
N GLN A 32 -13.14 0.26 9.48
CA GLN A 32 -13.75 1.45 10.04
C GLN A 32 -14.09 2.43 8.90
N ASN A 33 -15.19 3.16 9.06
CA ASN A 33 -15.55 4.21 8.11
C ASN A 33 -14.42 5.23 7.99
N ASP A 34 -14.22 5.72 6.77
CA ASP A 34 -13.36 6.87 6.47
C ASP A 34 -11.85 6.69 6.71
N TRP A 35 -11.35 5.45 6.59
CA TRP A 35 -9.93 5.13 6.75
C TRP A 35 -9.01 5.92 5.80
N VAL A 36 -9.48 6.24 4.59
CA VAL A 36 -8.74 7.05 3.61
C VAL A 36 -8.48 8.45 4.15
N ASN A 37 -9.50 9.13 4.68
CA ASN A 37 -9.31 10.47 5.26
C ASN A 37 -8.43 10.42 6.51
N LYS A 38 -8.46 9.33 7.28
CA LYS A 38 -7.52 9.14 8.40
C LYS A 38 -6.07 9.15 7.91
N ILE A 39 -5.76 8.48 6.78
CA ILE A 39 -4.42 8.52 6.17
C ILE A 39 -4.08 9.93 5.67
N ILE A 40 -5.01 10.61 5.00
CA ILE A 40 -4.80 11.99 4.55
C ILE A 40 -4.48 12.92 5.74
N LYS A 41 -5.16 12.75 6.87
CA LYS A 41 -4.87 13.50 8.11
C LYS A 41 -3.50 13.17 8.68
N ILE A 42 -3.12 11.88 8.74
CA ILE A 42 -1.80 11.42 9.23
C ILE A 42 -0.67 12.00 8.37
N THR A 43 -0.92 12.17 7.07
CA THR A 43 0.02 12.72 6.09
C THR A 43 -0.14 14.23 5.88
N SER A 44 -0.93 14.91 6.72
CA SER A 44 -1.15 16.36 6.66
C SER A 44 -1.58 16.88 5.28
N GLY A 45 -2.36 16.09 4.54
CA GLY A 45 -2.85 16.45 3.21
C GLY A 45 -1.96 16.01 2.05
N HIS A 46 -0.71 15.56 2.29
CA HIS A 46 0.22 15.13 1.24
C HIS A 46 -0.24 13.85 0.54
N GLY A 47 -0.78 12.89 1.30
CA GLY A 47 -0.98 11.52 0.84
C GLY A 47 0.24 10.64 1.10
N VAL A 48 0.18 9.38 0.69
CA VAL A 48 1.28 8.42 0.84
C VAL A 48 2.12 8.38 -0.42
N ASP A 49 3.45 8.35 -0.26
CA ASP A 49 4.38 8.29 -1.40
C ASP A 49 4.43 6.88 -2.03
N VAL A 50 4.26 5.85 -1.19
CA VAL A 50 4.32 4.45 -1.61
C VAL A 50 3.20 3.66 -0.95
N VAL A 51 2.49 2.86 -1.75
CA VAL A 51 1.52 1.86 -1.29
C VAL A 51 2.11 0.47 -1.54
N TYR A 52 2.05 -0.38 -0.52
CA TYR A 52 2.43 -1.79 -0.60
C TYR A 52 1.17 -2.65 -0.44
N ASP A 53 0.74 -3.31 -1.51
CA ASP A 53 -0.56 -3.98 -1.55
C ASP A 53 -0.46 -5.47 -1.90
N PRO A 54 -0.55 -6.35 -0.88
CA PRO A 54 -0.68 -7.79 -1.07
C PRO A 54 -2.14 -8.27 -1.15
N ILE A 55 -3.13 -7.38 -0.96
CA ILE A 55 -4.54 -7.73 -0.80
C ILE A 55 -5.33 -7.51 -2.10
N GLY A 56 -5.04 -6.44 -2.82
CA GLY A 56 -5.82 -5.97 -3.97
C GLY A 56 -6.87 -4.93 -3.57
N MET A 57 -6.43 -3.83 -2.96
CA MET A 57 -7.22 -2.62 -2.63
C MET A 57 -6.57 -1.35 -3.23
N ILE A 58 -6.06 -1.47 -4.45
CA ILE A 58 -5.37 -0.41 -5.18
C ILE A 58 -6.30 0.75 -5.47
N GLN A 59 -7.56 0.48 -5.83
CA GLN A 59 -8.51 1.55 -6.17
C GLN A 59 -8.79 2.49 -5.00
N GLU A 60 -8.90 1.95 -3.80
CA GLU A 60 -9.09 2.71 -2.58
C GLU A 60 -7.80 3.40 -2.16
N SER A 61 -6.66 2.71 -2.27
CA SER A 61 -5.35 3.28 -1.97
C SER A 61 -4.99 4.45 -2.89
N MET A 62 -5.45 4.46 -4.14
CA MET A 62 -5.33 5.61 -5.05
C MET A 62 -6.00 6.89 -4.53
N LYS A 63 -6.95 6.79 -3.60
CA LYS A 63 -7.60 7.97 -3.02
C LYS A 63 -6.69 8.69 -2.02
N CYS A 64 -5.73 7.98 -1.42
CA CYS A 64 -4.77 8.55 -0.48
C CYS A 64 -3.33 8.62 -1.01
N ILE A 65 -3.08 8.33 -2.29
CA ILE A 65 -1.75 8.46 -2.90
C ILE A 65 -1.38 9.94 -3.10
N ALA A 66 -0.12 10.26 -2.81
CA ALA A 66 0.50 11.53 -3.14
C ALA A 66 0.70 11.69 -4.67
N TRP A 67 0.91 12.93 -5.12
CA TRP A 67 1.32 13.20 -6.50
C TRP A 67 2.64 12.49 -6.80
N SER A 68 2.74 11.81 -7.94
CA SER A 68 3.92 11.01 -8.31
C SER A 68 4.26 9.84 -7.37
N GLY A 69 3.28 9.38 -6.59
CA GLY A 69 3.44 8.20 -5.73
C GLY A 69 3.50 6.88 -6.52
N ARG A 70 3.84 5.81 -5.81
CA ARG A 70 3.99 4.45 -6.37
C ARG A 70 3.08 3.46 -5.67
N LEU A 71 2.32 2.68 -6.44
CA LEU A 71 1.50 1.59 -5.92
C LEU A 71 2.13 0.26 -6.33
N ILE A 72 2.53 -0.56 -5.35
CA ILE A 72 3.19 -1.84 -5.57
C ILE A 72 2.15 -2.94 -5.35
N VAL A 73 1.78 -3.62 -6.42
CA VAL A 73 0.86 -4.76 -6.45
C VAL A 73 1.64 -6.05 -6.30
N ILE A 74 1.33 -6.82 -5.27
CA ILE A 74 2.09 -8.02 -4.90
C ILE A 74 1.21 -9.25 -4.96
N GLY A 75 -0.07 -9.08 -4.63
CA GLY A 75 -1.03 -10.18 -4.59
C GLY A 75 -2.46 -9.69 -4.52
N PHE A 76 -3.37 -10.66 -4.63
CA PHE A 76 -4.81 -10.46 -4.62
C PHE A 76 -5.43 -11.32 -3.51
N ALA A 77 -4.96 -11.17 -2.27
CA ALA A 77 -5.44 -11.98 -1.16
C ALA A 77 -6.95 -11.82 -0.88
N ALA A 78 -7.58 -10.74 -1.36
CA ALA A 78 -9.03 -10.58 -1.34
C ALA A 78 -9.78 -11.51 -2.31
N GLY A 79 -9.08 -12.14 -3.25
CA GLY A 79 -9.64 -13.09 -4.22
C GLY A 79 -10.23 -12.45 -5.48
N THR A 80 -10.25 -11.13 -5.58
CA THR A 80 -10.76 -10.38 -6.73
C THR A 80 -9.63 -9.66 -7.46
N ILE A 81 -9.67 -9.67 -8.79
CA ILE A 81 -8.76 -8.90 -9.63
C ILE A 81 -9.38 -7.51 -9.84
N GLU A 82 -8.72 -6.48 -9.35
CA GLU A 82 -9.21 -5.11 -9.45
C GLU A 82 -9.12 -4.56 -10.88
N LYS A 83 -10.12 -3.74 -11.25
CA LYS A 83 -10.12 -2.97 -12.49
C LYS A 83 -9.74 -1.53 -12.21
N VAL A 84 -8.49 -1.18 -12.46
CA VAL A 84 -8.00 0.17 -12.21
C VAL A 84 -8.38 1.13 -13.33
N ALA A 85 -8.97 2.27 -12.97
CA ALA A 85 -9.30 3.32 -13.93
C ALA A 85 -8.04 4.14 -14.27
N MET A 86 -7.53 4.00 -15.50
CA MET A 86 -6.25 4.59 -15.93
C MET A 86 -6.24 6.12 -15.93
N ASN A 87 -7.40 6.77 -16.04
CA ASN A 87 -7.51 8.22 -15.88
C ASN A 87 -7.03 8.68 -14.49
N ARG A 88 -7.19 7.87 -13.44
CA ARG A 88 -6.68 8.21 -12.09
C ARG A 88 -5.16 8.17 -12.03
N VAL A 89 -4.54 7.23 -12.76
CA VAL A 89 -3.09 7.12 -12.88
C VAL A 89 -2.52 8.40 -13.51
N LEU A 90 -3.13 8.84 -14.61
CA LEU A 90 -2.80 10.10 -15.29
C LEU A 90 -2.96 11.31 -14.36
N LEU A 91 -4.13 11.46 -13.72
CA LEU A 91 -4.45 12.63 -12.89
C LEU A 91 -3.64 12.74 -11.60
N LYS A 92 -3.02 11.65 -11.15
CA LYS A 92 -2.12 11.65 -9.98
C LYS A 92 -0.64 11.57 -10.36
N ASN A 93 -0.34 11.46 -11.65
CA ASN A 93 0.98 11.19 -12.18
C ASN A 93 1.67 9.99 -11.48
N CYS A 94 0.90 9.00 -11.03
CA CYS A 94 1.42 7.91 -10.21
C CYS A 94 1.84 6.70 -11.06
N SER A 95 2.64 5.81 -10.47
CA SER A 95 3.07 4.56 -11.11
C SER A 95 2.45 3.35 -10.41
N ILE A 96 2.07 2.33 -11.19
CA ILE A 96 1.65 1.03 -10.68
C ILE A 96 2.74 0.02 -11.06
N LEU A 97 3.30 -0.66 -10.05
CA LEU A 97 4.38 -1.63 -10.21
C LEU A 97 3.90 -3.00 -9.76
N GLY A 98 4.19 -4.04 -10.54
CA GLY A 98 3.98 -5.42 -10.14
C GLY A 98 5.23 -5.99 -9.47
N LEU A 99 5.07 -6.67 -8.32
CA LEU A 99 6.12 -7.39 -7.63
C LEU A 99 5.70 -8.85 -7.43
N TYR A 100 6.15 -9.74 -8.32
CA TYR A 100 5.94 -11.17 -8.15
C TYR A 100 7.15 -11.82 -7.47
N TRP A 101 7.23 -11.68 -6.15
CA TRP A 101 8.38 -12.14 -5.35
C TRP A 101 8.80 -13.60 -5.63
N GLY A 102 7.85 -14.54 -5.69
CA GLY A 102 8.16 -15.94 -5.97
C GLY A 102 8.76 -16.21 -7.35
N ALA A 103 8.49 -15.35 -8.33
CA ALA A 103 9.02 -15.47 -9.68
C ALA A 103 10.46 -14.94 -9.81
N TYR A 104 10.90 -14.05 -8.91
CA TYR A 104 12.30 -13.58 -8.89
C TYR A 104 13.28 -14.75 -8.76
N ALA A 105 12.94 -15.79 -7.99
CA ALA A 105 13.79 -16.97 -7.84
C ALA A 105 14.01 -17.72 -9.17
N ARG A 106 13.11 -17.55 -10.15
CA ARG A 106 13.17 -18.18 -11.47
C ARG A 106 13.77 -17.27 -12.53
N TYR A 107 13.35 -16.01 -12.57
CA TYR A 107 13.68 -15.09 -13.67
C TYR A 107 14.82 -14.12 -13.35
N GLU A 108 15.00 -13.73 -12.08
CA GLU A 108 15.97 -12.71 -11.67
C GLU A 108 16.61 -13.07 -10.33
N LYS A 109 17.25 -14.25 -10.27
CA LYS A 109 17.82 -14.78 -9.02
C LYS A 109 18.86 -13.86 -8.39
N GLU A 110 19.62 -13.12 -9.21
CA GLU A 110 20.67 -12.21 -8.75
C GLU A 110 20.12 -10.96 -8.06
N ALA A 111 18.86 -10.61 -8.30
CA ALA A 111 18.21 -9.46 -7.67
C ALA A 111 17.70 -9.77 -6.24
N ILE A 112 17.73 -11.03 -5.80
CA ILE A 112 17.31 -11.43 -4.45
C ILE A 112 18.47 -11.16 -3.48
N PRO A 113 18.29 -10.30 -2.47
CA PRO A 113 19.31 -10.08 -1.44
C PRO A 113 19.63 -11.39 -0.71
N ARG A 114 20.92 -11.63 -0.46
CA ARG A 114 21.41 -12.78 0.32
C ARG A 114 21.33 -12.53 1.82
#